data_AF-B5TIZ3-F1
#
_entry.id   AF-B5TIZ3-F1
#
_cell.length_a   1.000
_cell.length_b   1.000
_cell.length_c   1.000
_cell.angle_alpha   90.00
_cell.angle_beta   90.00
_cell.angle_gamma   90.00
#
_symmetry.space_group_name_H-M   'P 1'
#
loop_
_entity.id
_entity.type
_entity.pdbx_description
1 polymer ?
#
loop_
_entity_poly.entity_id
_entity_poly.type
_entity_poly.pdbx_seq_one_letter_code
_entity_poly.pdbx_strand_id
1 'polypeptide(L)'
;FIKNDEPQGNQVFCQMNECIPEVVKAMRAAIKETGISKLFSANITADDPAEMIARGKYIMSQFGPLAENCAFLVDGYVAGGTAVTVARRNFPKQFLHYHRAGHGAVTSPQTQRGYTAFVHTKLSRVQGASGIHVGTMSFGKM
;
A
#
# COMPACT_ATOMS: atom_id res chain seq x y z
N PHE A 1 1.19 -4.68 12.76
CA PHE A 1 1.05 -4.06 11.42
C PHE A 1 -0.09 -4.77 10.71
N ILE A 2 -0.99 -4.01 10.10
CA ILE A 2 -2.07 -4.54 9.24
C ILE A 2 -1.98 -3.79 7.90
N LYS A 3 -2.26 -4.46 6.79
CA LYS A 3 -2.43 -3.82 5.48
C LYS A 3 -3.85 -4.06 4.99
N ASN A 4 -4.38 -3.15 4.20
CA ASN A 4 -5.44 -3.54 3.28
C ASN A 4 -4.94 -4.68 2.39
N ASP A 5 -5.82 -5.63 2.10
CA ASP A 5 -5.58 -6.52 0.97
C ASP A 5 -5.61 -5.71 -0.33
N GLU A 6 -4.94 -6.14 -1.40
CA GLU A 6 -4.77 -5.26 -2.57
C GLU A 6 -6.04 -4.72 -3.22
N PRO A 7 -7.18 -5.45 -3.26
CA PRO A 7 -8.36 -4.90 -3.90
C PRO A 7 -9.20 -4.01 -2.97
N GLN A 8 -8.93 -3.97 -1.67
CA GLN A 8 -9.74 -3.22 -0.71
C GLN A 8 -9.57 -1.72 -0.92
N GLY A 9 -10.68 -0.97 -1.00
CA GLY A 9 -10.65 0.48 -1.22
C GLY A 9 -11.97 1.14 -0.86
N ASN A 10 -12.88 1.25 -1.84
CA ASN A 10 -14.15 1.95 -1.69
C ASN A 10 -15.33 1.18 -2.29
N GLN A 11 -15.42 -0.12 -2.01
CA GLN A 11 -16.53 -0.95 -2.45
C GLN A 11 -17.85 -0.49 -1.82
N VAL A 12 -18.98 -0.67 -2.51
CA VAL A 12 -20.31 -0.22 -2.06
C VAL A 12 -20.75 -0.81 -0.71
N PHE A 13 -20.19 -1.96 -0.32
CA PHE A 13 -20.48 -2.64 0.94
C PHE A 13 -19.45 -2.34 2.05
N CYS A 14 -18.40 -1.59 1.74
CA CYS A 14 -17.34 -1.22 2.67
C CYS A 14 -16.69 0.08 2.17
N GLN A 15 -17.43 1.18 2.31
CA GLN A 15 -16.98 2.47 1.78
C GLN A 15 -15.83 3.02 2.62
N MET A 16 -14.88 3.71 1.98
CA MET A 16 -13.69 4.23 2.65
C MET A 16 -14.04 5.26 3.74
N ASN A 17 -15.07 6.07 3.49
CA ASN A 17 -15.55 7.07 4.43
C ASN A 17 -16.12 6.47 5.72
N GLU A 18 -16.55 5.21 5.71
CA GLU A 18 -17.05 4.48 6.88
C GLU A 18 -15.96 3.58 7.49
N CYS A 19 -15.21 2.87 6.65
CA CYS A 19 -14.24 1.86 7.08
C CYS A 19 -12.99 2.48 7.74
N ILE A 20 -12.42 3.55 7.19
CA ILE A 20 -11.20 4.16 7.73
C ILE A 20 -11.41 4.71 9.17
N PRO A 21 -12.50 5.41 9.49
CA PRO A 21 -12.80 5.78 10.88
C PRO A 21 -12.86 4.59 11.84
N GLU A 22 -13.47 3.47 11.44
CA GLU A 22 -13.52 2.26 12.28
C GLU A 22 -12.13 1.62 12.45
N VAL A 23 -11.27 1.66 11.42
CA VAL A 23 -9.85 1.25 11.54
C VAL A 23 -9.11 2.12 12.56
N VAL A 24 -9.30 3.45 12.53
CA VAL A 24 -8.67 4.38 13.49
C VAL A 24 -9.18 4.13 14.91
N LYS A 25 -10.48 3.89 15.09
CA LYS A 25 -11.08 3.54 16.37
C LYS A 25 -10.52 2.23 16.93
N ALA A 26 -10.43 1.19 16.10
CA ALA A 26 -9.83 -0.09 16.47
C ALA A 26 -8.35 0.05 16.83
N MET A 27 -7.60 0.85 16.07
CA MET A 27 -6.20 1.16 16.36
C MET A 27 -6.05 1.82 17.73
N ARG A 28 -6.86 2.85 18.03
CA ARG A 28 -6.83 3.54 19.33
C ARG A 28 -7.15 2.60 20.48
N ALA A 29 -8.16 1.74 20.31
CA ALA A 29 -8.50 0.72 21.31
C ALA A 29 -7.32 -0.24 21.57
N ALA A 30 -6.70 -0.76 20.51
CA ALA A 30 -5.56 -1.66 20.62
C ALA A 30 -4.31 -1.00 21.22
N ILE A 31 -4.05 0.28 20.91
CA ILE A 31 -2.97 1.06 21.54
C ILE A 31 -3.27 1.25 23.03
N LYS A 32 -4.50 1.63 23.39
CA LYS A 32 -4.90 1.83 24.78
C LYS A 32 -4.77 0.56 25.61
N GLU A 33 -5.20 -0.58 25.07
CA GLU A 33 -5.15 -1.87 25.75
C GLU A 33 -3.72 -2.36 25.96
N THR A 34 -2.86 -2.20 24.94
CA THR A 34 -1.53 -2.81 24.95
C THR A 34 -0.40 -1.87 25.35
N GLY A 35 -0.62 -0.56 25.34
CA GLY A 35 0.44 0.45 25.49
C GLY A 35 1.44 0.50 24.33
N ILE A 36 1.21 -0.25 23.25
CA ILE A 36 2.15 -0.41 22.13
C ILE A 36 1.57 0.23 20.88
N SER A 37 2.38 1.04 20.20
CA SER A 37 2.04 1.64 18.90
C SER A 37 1.68 0.59 17.84
N LYS A 38 0.67 0.88 17.02
CA LYS A 38 0.20 0.00 15.93
C LYS A 38 0.37 0.71 14.60
N LEU A 39 0.42 -0.05 13.51
CA LEU A 39 0.62 0.46 12.15
C LEU A 39 -0.45 -0.11 11.22
N PHE A 40 -0.93 0.72 10.30
CA PHE A 40 -1.85 0.34 9.22
C PHE A 40 -1.32 0.81 7.86
N SER A 41 -1.49 -0.01 6.82
CA SER A 41 -1.14 0.36 5.45
C SER A 41 -2.40 0.43 4.60
N ALA A 42 -2.87 1.65 4.32
CA ALA A 42 -4.11 1.91 3.60
C ALA A 42 -3.89 1.89 2.09
N ASN A 43 -4.73 1.18 1.33
CA ASN A 43 -4.65 1.17 -0.13
C ASN A 43 -5.21 2.49 -0.70
N ILE A 44 -4.37 3.21 -1.46
CA ILE A 44 -4.77 4.45 -2.14
C ILE A 44 -4.77 4.30 -3.66
N THR A 45 -4.57 3.08 -4.19
CA THR A 45 -4.51 2.81 -5.63
C THR A 45 -5.79 3.25 -6.33
N ALA A 46 -5.64 4.07 -7.38
CA ALA A 46 -6.68 4.47 -8.30
C ALA A 46 -6.05 4.86 -9.65
N ASP A 47 -6.81 4.77 -10.73
CA ASP A 47 -6.35 5.21 -12.06
C ASP A 47 -6.16 6.74 -12.10
N ASP A 48 -7.07 7.47 -11.45
CA ASP A 48 -7.02 8.93 -11.37
C ASP A 48 -6.04 9.39 -10.26
N PRO A 49 -4.97 10.15 -10.59
CA PRO A 49 -4.08 10.74 -9.59
C PRO A 49 -4.81 11.62 -8.57
N ALA A 50 -5.88 12.31 -8.97
CA ALA A 50 -6.67 13.14 -8.07
C ALA A 50 -7.37 12.29 -7.00
N GLU A 51 -7.87 11.12 -7.37
CA GLU A 51 -8.46 10.15 -6.44
C GLU A 51 -7.41 9.60 -5.46
N MET A 52 -6.21 9.25 -5.93
CA MET A 52 -5.13 8.80 -5.03
C MET A 52 -4.78 9.87 -3.99
N ILE A 53 -4.70 11.14 -4.43
CA ILE A 53 -4.41 12.28 -3.56
C ILE A 53 -5.58 12.53 -2.59
N ALA A 54 -6.83 12.43 -3.07
CA ALA A 54 -8.02 12.59 -2.24
C ALA A 54 -8.07 11.53 -1.14
N ARG A 55 -7.86 10.25 -1.48
CA ARG A 55 -7.77 9.14 -0.52
C ARG A 55 -6.68 9.38 0.52
N GLY A 56 -5.46 9.70 0.09
CA GLY A 56 -4.35 9.93 1.00
C GLY A 56 -4.60 11.08 1.98
N LYS A 57 -5.15 12.21 1.49
CA LYS A 57 -5.54 13.35 2.34
C LYS A 57 -6.65 12.98 3.33
N TYR A 58 -7.68 12.26 2.85
CA TYR A 58 -8.77 11.80 3.70
C TYR A 58 -8.29 10.85 4.80
N ILE A 59 -7.49 9.85 4.45
CA ILE A 59 -6.94 8.90 5.43
C ILE A 59 -6.11 9.64 6.48
N MET A 60 -5.23 10.57 6.07
CA MET A 60 -4.48 11.39 7.02
C MET A 60 -5.37 12.22 7.93
N SER A 61 -6.45 12.82 7.41
CA SER A 61 -7.37 13.60 8.24
C SER A 61 -8.09 12.73 9.27
N GLN A 62 -8.44 11.48 8.92
CA GLN A 62 -9.07 10.54 9.86
C GLN A 62 -8.09 10.05 10.93
N PHE A 63 -6.84 9.75 10.57
CA PHE A 63 -5.82 9.35 11.53
C PHE A 63 -5.43 10.49 12.48
N GLY A 64 -5.44 11.73 11.99
CA GLY A 64 -5.15 12.93 12.80
C GLY A 64 -3.78 12.81 13.47
N PRO A 65 -3.68 12.88 14.82
CA PRO A 65 -2.42 12.71 15.53
C PRO A 65 -1.71 11.37 15.27
N LEU A 66 -2.42 10.33 14.81
CA LEU A 66 -1.85 9.02 14.47
C LEU A 66 -1.41 8.95 13.00
N ALA A 67 -1.34 10.06 12.25
CA ALA A 67 -1.04 10.02 10.82
C ALA A 67 0.31 9.36 10.49
N GLU A 68 1.30 9.45 11.38
CA GLU A 68 2.60 8.77 11.25
C GLU A 68 2.50 7.23 11.36
N ASN A 69 1.42 6.71 11.93
CA ASN A 69 1.14 5.28 12.03
C ASN A 69 0.55 4.70 10.73
N CYS A 70 0.32 5.53 9.71
CA CYS A 70 -0.28 5.14 8.46
C CYS A 70 0.75 5.10 7.31
N ALA A 71 0.89 3.94 6.68
CA ALA A 71 1.56 3.78 5.41
C ALA A 71 0.54 3.83 4.26
N PHE A 72 1.01 4.17 3.06
CA PHE A 72 0.18 4.08 1.84
C PHE A 72 0.62 2.92 0.97
N LEU A 73 -0.33 2.03 0.70
CA LEU A 73 -0.18 0.92 -0.23
C LEU A 73 -0.57 1.37 -1.63
N VAL A 74 0.27 1.02 -2.61
CA VAL A 74 0.02 1.20 -4.05
C VAL A 74 0.33 -0.11 -4.78
N ASP A 75 -0.59 -0.58 -5.61
CA ASP A 75 -0.39 -1.73 -6.50
C ASP A 75 0.47 -1.36 -7.71
N GLY A 76 1.75 -1.09 -7.46
CA GLY A 76 2.64 -0.47 -8.43
C GLY A 76 2.91 -1.27 -9.71
N TYR A 77 2.69 -2.59 -9.71
CA TYR A 77 2.79 -3.38 -10.96
C TYR A 77 1.60 -3.12 -11.89
N VAL A 78 0.36 -3.24 -11.39
CA VAL A 78 -0.84 -3.05 -12.23
C VAL A 78 -1.19 -1.59 -12.45
N ALA A 79 -1.03 -0.72 -11.44
CA ALA A 79 -1.28 0.72 -11.55
C ALA A 79 -0.10 1.48 -12.20
N GLY A 80 1.06 0.83 -12.30
CA GLY A 80 2.25 1.36 -12.96
C GLY A 80 3.07 2.35 -12.12
N GLY A 81 4.25 2.70 -12.65
CA GLY A 81 5.20 3.58 -11.96
C GLY A 81 4.74 5.02 -11.80
N THR A 82 3.75 5.45 -12.58
CA THR A 82 3.09 6.76 -12.43
C THR A 82 2.34 6.84 -11.10
N ALA A 83 1.51 5.84 -10.78
CA ALA A 83 0.78 5.76 -9.51
C ALA A 83 1.72 5.71 -8.30
N VAL A 84 2.81 4.93 -8.40
CA VAL A 84 3.88 4.89 -7.38
C VAL A 84 4.48 6.27 -7.16
N THR A 85 4.76 6.99 -8.25
CA THR A 85 5.33 8.35 -8.19
C THR A 85 4.35 9.38 -7.66
N VAL A 86 3.04 9.25 -7.96
CA VAL A 86 1.98 10.08 -7.38
C VAL A 86 2.02 9.97 -5.85
N ALA A 87 2.01 8.76 -5.31
CA ALA A 87 2.12 8.56 -3.87
C ALA A 87 3.44 9.09 -3.31
N ARG A 88 4.58 8.75 -3.96
CA ARG A 88 5.92 9.15 -3.51
C ARG A 88 6.12 10.66 -3.40
N ARG A 89 5.60 11.42 -4.37
CA ARG A 89 5.82 12.87 -4.47
C ARG A 89 4.80 13.67 -3.67
N ASN A 90 3.56 13.22 -3.56
CA ASN A 90 2.53 13.92 -2.80
C ASN A 90 2.56 13.60 -1.30
N PHE A 91 3.03 12.41 -0.93
CA PHE A 91 3.10 11.96 0.47
C PHE A 91 4.51 11.49 0.86
N PRO A 92 5.56 12.31 0.67
CA PRO A 92 6.95 11.87 0.85
C PRO A 92 7.32 11.52 2.30
N LYS A 93 6.49 11.91 3.27
CA LYS A 93 6.66 11.60 4.70
C LYS A 93 5.93 10.32 5.13
N GLN A 94 5.03 9.78 4.30
CA GLN A 94 4.37 8.51 4.58
C GLN A 94 5.13 7.35 3.95
N PHE A 95 5.20 6.24 4.67
CA PHE A 95 5.85 5.04 4.17
C PHE A 95 5.12 4.54 2.91
N LEU A 96 5.84 4.46 1.80
CA LEU A 96 5.31 3.98 0.52
C LEU A 96 5.47 2.47 0.42
N HIS A 97 4.36 1.76 0.62
CA HIS A 97 4.27 0.30 0.56
C HIS A 97 3.90 -0.13 -0.87
N TYR A 98 4.89 -0.61 -1.62
CA TYR A 98 4.69 -1.12 -2.97
C TYR A 98 4.15 -2.55 -2.90
N HIS A 99 2.90 -2.73 -3.34
CA HIS A 99 2.32 -4.02 -3.60
C HIS A 99 2.50 -4.40 -5.08
N ARG A 100 2.79 -5.67 -5.35
CA ARG A 100 3.23 -6.13 -6.69
C ARG A 100 2.24 -7.05 -7.38
N ALA A 101 0.95 -7.00 -7.02
CA ALA A 101 -0.09 -7.83 -7.64
C ALA A 101 0.02 -7.82 -9.18
N GLY A 102 -0.07 -8.99 -9.80
CA GLY A 102 0.11 -9.17 -11.26
C GLY A 102 1.54 -9.46 -11.73
N HIS A 103 2.57 -9.23 -10.91
CA HIS A 103 3.98 -9.37 -11.35
C HIS A 103 4.34 -10.75 -11.91
N GLY A 104 3.68 -11.82 -11.42
CA GLY A 104 3.92 -13.19 -11.85
C GLY A 104 3.75 -13.43 -13.35
N ALA A 105 2.98 -12.59 -14.04
CA ALA A 105 2.81 -12.63 -15.49
C ALA A 105 4.11 -12.44 -16.28
N VAL A 106 5.12 -11.79 -15.68
CA VAL A 106 6.44 -11.58 -16.31
C VAL A 106 7.61 -12.08 -15.46
N THR A 107 7.46 -12.15 -14.14
CA THR A 107 8.57 -12.52 -13.25
C THR A 107 8.64 -14.02 -12.94
N SER A 108 7.63 -14.81 -13.33
CA SER A 108 7.63 -16.26 -13.11
C SER A 108 8.77 -16.92 -13.87
N PRO A 109 9.50 -17.90 -13.29
CA PRO A 109 10.51 -18.68 -14.01
C PRO A 109 9.98 -19.41 -15.26
N GLN A 110 8.67 -19.68 -15.32
CA GLN A 110 8.03 -20.24 -16.52
C GLN A 110 8.03 -19.24 -17.69
N THR A 111 7.98 -17.93 -17.40
CA THR A 111 7.86 -16.90 -18.42
C THR A 111 9.22 -16.52 -18.96
N GLN A 112 9.46 -16.77 -20.25
CA GLN A 112 10.73 -16.47 -20.93
C GLN A 112 10.77 -15.05 -21.54
N ARG A 113 10.06 -14.10 -20.94
CA ARG A 113 9.88 -12.72 -21.46
C ARG A 113 9.76 -11.73 -20.30
N GLY A 114 10.01 -10.46 -20.57
CA GLY A 114 9.89 -9.39 -19.56
C GLY A 114 11.14 -9.28 -18.70
N TYR A 115 10.99 -9.40 -17.39
CA TYR A 115 12.08 -9.21 -16.42
C TYR A 115 11.85 -10.03 -15.15
N THR A 116 12.92 -10.30 -14.41
CA THR A 116 12.84 -11.09 -13.17
C THR A 116 12.30 -10.28 -11.99
N ALA A 117 11.88 -10.97 -10.93
CA ALA A 117 11.48 -10.32 -9.68
C ALA A 117 12.60 -9.48 -9.06
N PHE A 118 13.86 -9.88 -9.26
CA PHE A 118 15.04 -9.11 -8.81
C PHE A 118 15.15 -7.76 -9.54
N VAL A 119 14.93 -7.73 -10.85
CA VAL A 119 14.89 -6.47 -11.61
C VAL A 119 13.73 -5.61 -11.12
N HIS A 120 12.56 -6.20 -10.91
CA HIS A 120 11.39 -5.47 -10.43
C HIS A 120 11.61 -4.77 -9.09
N THR A 121 12.22 -5.46 -8.10
CA THR A 121 12.53 -4.87 -6.79
C THR A 121 13.64 -3.81 -6.85
N LYS A 122 14.60 -3.94 -7.77
CA LYS A 122 15.61 -2.89 -8.00
C LYS A 122 14.97 -1.64 -8.60
N LEU A 123 14.06 -1.79 -9.55
CA LEU A 123 13.30 -0.68 -10.13
C LEU A 123 12.37 -0.01 -9.11
N SER A 124 11.73 -0.75 -8.22
CA SER A 124 10.88 -0.15 -7.18
C SER A 124 11.68 0.72 -6.20
N ARG A 125 12.93 0.33 -5.90
CA ARG A 125 13.86 1.16 -5.11
C ARG A 125 14.16 2.48 -5.81
N VAL A 126 14.42 2.46 -7.11
CA VAL A 126 14.67 3.68 -7.91
C VAL A 126 13.43 4.59 -7.95
N GLN A 127 12.23 4.01 -8.04
CA GLN A 127 10.96 4.76 -7.98
C GLN A 127 10.67 5.38 -6.59
N GLY A 128 11.40 4.96 -5.55
CA GLY A 128 11.29 5.52 -4.21
C GLY A 128 10.33 4.77 -3.29
N ALA A 129 10.01 3.50 -3.56
CA ALA A 129 9.27 2.66 -2.62
C ALA A 129 10.03 2.54 -1.29
N SER A 130 9.33 2.70 -0.16
CA SER A 130 9.89 2.50 1.17
C SER A 130 10.01 1.01 1.51
N GLY A 131 9.08 0.19 1.01
CA GLY A 131 9.12 -1.27 1.09
C GLY A 131 8.37 -1.90 -0.09
N ILE A 132 8.81 -3.08 -0.52
CA ILE A 132 8.17 -3.87 -1.56
C ILE A 132 8.08 -5.34 -1.13
N HIS A 133 7.00 -6.02 -1.52
CA HIS A 133 6.89 -7.46 -1.39
C HIS A 133 8.02 -8.16 -2.17
N VAL A 134 8.82 -9.00 -1.49
CA VAL A 134 9.91 -9.78 -2.12
C VAL A 134 9.53 -11.24 -2.39
N GLY A 135 8.43 -11.72 -1.83
CA GLY A 135 8.00 -13.12 -1.89
C GLY A 135 8.50 -13.90 -0.67
N THR A 136 8.10 -15.16 -0.57
CA THR A 136 8.44 -15.99 0.60
C THR A 136 9.72 -16.80 0.43
N MET A 137 10.42 -16.61 -0.69
CA MET A 137 11.60 -17.41 -1.06
C MET A 137 11.32 -18.92 -1.00
N SER A 138 10.14 -19.31 -1.51
CA SER A 138 9.64 -20.70 -1.56
C SER A 138 9.19 -21.32 -0.23
N PHE A 139 9.13 -20.54 0.86
CA PHE A 139 8.62 -21.03 2.16
C PHE A 139 7.11 -20.86 2.35
N GLY A 140 6.42 -20.19 1.43
CA GLY A 140 4.97 -19.99 1.43
C GLY A 140 4.35 -20.33 0.07
N LYS A 141 3.11 -19.86 -0.14
CA LYS A 141 2.33 -20.20 -1.34
C LYS A 141 2.84 -19.58 -2.64
N MET A 142 3.72 -18.57 -2.58
CA MET A 142 4.32 -17.85 -3.71
C MET A 142 5.75 -17.41 -3.39
#